data_AF-A0A2S4YAC5-F1
#
_entry.id   AF-A0A2S4YAC5-F1
#
_cell.length_a   1.000
_cell.length_b   1.000
_cell.length_c   1.000
_cell.angle_alpha   90.00
_cell.angle_beta   90.00
_cell.angle_gamma   90.00
#
_symmetry.space_group_name_H-M   'P 1'
#
loop_
_entity.id
_entity.type
_entity.pdbx_description
1 polymer ?
#
loop_
_entity_poly.entity_id
_entity_poly.type
_entity_poly.pdbx_seq_one_letter_code
_entity_poly.pdbx_strand_id
1 'polypeptide(L)'
;MWEWIKQHASPAYAMEAFESRWEVFESERLIRPHRSKKHQLRHSFHPLGTVFLMICDRLENRGGIDELIALLDRTQELLDRDHPDREAVADNIVFCQWVFQTFAVQLEALVLDGTLKELMEDQWQYHHQDLDQRVLRLNHDVNRHFPKDVDLAHRAFVMVEAEQRYSHWAAQALLRVLDRAGTTLDFDVLSAEEYLEAARNAPPEQLAEAGLALVADAPQVWLDAGAVVDALEAFVPRHRVRYRPPVPKGSTDRDPFGAVAERAARERARRERAADRMLLEQDRAEMTEELRRSRWPRAVRLLTDLILLDADPHAPYRLEMGTELIIDREAWVTHLHPVTVHRTHTPAVHRSPALVASEQGDEEP
;
A
#
# COMPACT_ATOMS: atom_id res chain seq x y z
N MET A 1 22.42 22.77 -0.14
CA MET A 1 22.42 21.44 0.52
C MET A 1 21.85 21.53 1.94
N TRP A 2 22.44 22.29 2.87
CA TRP A 2 21.84 22.50 4.20
C TRP A 2 20.48 23.23 4.20
N GLU A 3 20.30 24.23 3.33
CA GLU A 3 19.00 24.89 3.08
C GLU A 3 17.95 23.93 2.47
N TRP A 4 18.41 23.01 1.61
CA TRP A 4 17.55 22.02 0.95
C TRP A 4 17.08 20.93 1.91
N ILE A 5 17.98 20.48 2.80
CA ILE A 5 17.66 19.58 3.93
C ILE A 5 16.71 20.27 4.91
N LYS A 6 16.85 21.57 5.19
CA LYS A 6 15.90 22.31 6.02
C LYS A 6 14.53 22.51 5.37
N GLN A 7 14.47 22.72 4.06
CA GLN A 7 13.22 22.86 3.31
C GLN A 7 12.45 21.55 3.13
N HIS A 8 13.13 20.40 3.16
CA HIS A 8 12.52 19.07 2.98
C HIS A 8 12.53 18.20 4.24
N ALA A 9 13.10 18.69 5.35
CA ALA A 9 12.88 18.13 6.66
C ALA A 9 11.44 18.46 7.06
N SER A 10 10.54 17.49 6.87
CA SER A 10 9.27 17.46 7.60
C SER A 10 9.55 17.73 9.10
N PRO A 11 8.73 18.50 9.82
CA PRO A 11 8.91 18.76 11.25
C PRO A 11 8.95 17.50 12.12
N ALA A 12 8.66 16.33 11.54
CA ALA A 12 8.64 15.02 12.20
C ALA A 12 9.99 14.30 12.29
N TYR A 13 11.12 14.85 11.80
CA TYR A 13 12.44 14.27 12.08
C TYR A 13 12.97 14.81 13.42
N ALA A 14 12.51 14.23 14.52
CA ALA A 14 13.03 14.54 15.86
C ALA A 14 14.56 14.33 15.90
N MET A 15 15.29 15.26 16.51
CA MET A 15 16.75 15.22 16.62
C MET A 15 17.24 13.87 17.18
N GLU A 16 16.50 13.30 18.11
CA GLU A 16 16.78 12.00 18.72
C GLU A 16 16.73 10.85 17.71
N ALA A 17 15.78 10.87 16.76
CA ALA A 17 15.69 9.88 15.70
C ALA A 17 16.81 10.05 14.66
N PHE A 18 17.24 11.29 14.43
CA PHE A 18 18.41 11.59 13.60
C PHE A 18 19.70 11.08 14.24
N GLU A 19 19.95 11.41 15.52
CA GLU A 19 21.13 10.96 16.27
C GLU A 19 21.18 9.44 16.38
N SER A 20 20.05 8.79 16.69
CA SER A 20 19.98 7.32 16.73
C SER A 20 20.31 6.67 15.39
N ARG A 21 19.79 7.20 14.27
CA ARG A 21 20.13 6.69 12.92
C ARG A 21 21.58 7.00 12.54
N TRP A 22 22.10 8.14 12.98
CA TRP A 22 23.49 8.54 12.76
C TRP A 22 24.45 7.60 13.48
N GLU A 23 24.19 7.28 14.75
CA GLU A 23 24.96 6.32 15.54
C GLU A 23 24.99 4.93 14.88
N VAL A 24 23.85 4.45 14.39
CA VAL A 24 23.78 3.16 13.66
C VAL A 24 24.61 3.20 12.38
N PHE A 25 24.53 4.29 11.61
CA PHE A 25 25.34 4.41 10.39
C PHE A 25 26.83 4.59 10.67
N GLU A 26 27.20 5.15 11.83
CA GLU A 26 28.59 5.22 12.27
C GLU A 26 29.10 3.85 12.77
N SER A 27 28.29 3.10 13.54
CA SER A 27 28.63 1.76 14.03
C SER A 27 28.83 0.75 12.90
N GLU A 28 27.94 0.81 11.89
CA GLU A 28 28.02 -0.02 10.67
C GLU A 28 29.04 0.52 9.65
N ARG A 29 29.80 1.57 10.02
CA ARG A 29 30.84 2.21 9.19
C ARG A 29 30.33 2.70 7.83
N LEU A 30 29.03 2.98 7.73
CA LEU A 30 28.36 3.57 6.57
C LEU A 30 28.61 5.07 6.49
N ILE A 31 28.83 5.74 7.62
CA ILE A 31 29.31 7.12 7.69
C ILE A 31 30.73 7.10 8.24
N ARG A 32 31.63 7.81 7.56
CA ARG A 32 33.03 7.95 8.02
C ARG A 32 33.50 9.39 7.89
N PRO A 33 34.37 9.87 8.80
CA PRO A 33 35.03 11.15 8.62
C PRO A 33 35.87 11.08 7.33
N HIS A 34 35.71 12.09 6.47
CA HIS A 34 36.34 12.11 5.14
C HIS A 34 37.88 12.06 5.21
N ARG A 35 38.46 12.48 6.35
CA ARG A 35 39.88 12.33 6.70
C ARG A 35 40.02 12.12 8.21
N SER A 36 41.03 11.38 8.65
CA SER A 36 41.35 11.14 10.05
C SER A 36 42.03 12.38 10.70
N LYS A 37 41.28 13.47 10.90
CA LYS A 37 41.73 14.66 11.64
C LYS A 37 40.83 14.92 12.84
N LYS A 38 41.43 15.44 13.92
CA LYS A 38 40.84 15.59 15.27
C LYS A 38 39.56 16.44 15.33
N HIS A 39 39.26 17.26 14.32
CA HIS A 39 38.09 18.16 14.26
C HIS A 39 37.45 18.18 12.86
N GLN A 40 37.27 17.01 12.24
CA GLN A 40 36.71 16.92 10.89
C GLN A 40 35.17 16.97 10.94
N LEU A 41 34.59 18.08 10.48
CA LEU A 41 33.13 18.25 10.38
C LEU A 41 32.52 17.63 9.11
N ARG A 42 33.36 17.16 8.18
CA ARG A 42 32.93 16.59 6.90
C ARG A 42 32.96 15.07 6.95
N HIS A 43 31.78 14.48 6.86
CA HIS A 43 31.58 13.05 6.76
C HIS A 43 31.28 12.67 5.31
N SER A 44 31.77 11.52 4.89
CA SER A 44 31.39 10.89 3.62
C SER A 44 30.55 9.67 3.91
N PHE A 45 29.45 9.55 3.18
CA PHE A 45 28.63 8.35 3.18
C PHE A 45 29.31 7.29 2.30
N HIS A 46 29.43 6.09 2.82
CA HIS A 46 29.99 4.95 2.11
C HIS A 46 28.99 4.51 1.03
N PRO A 47 29.40 4.28 -0.22
CA PRO A 47 28.48 3.87 -1.29
C PRO A 47 27.66 2.61 -0.97
N LEU A 48 28.23 1.67 -0.20
CA LEU A 48 27.48 0.50 0.29
C LEU A 48 26.31 0.86 1.21
N GLY A 49 26.36 1.98 1.92
CA GLY A 49 25.23 2.47 2.71
C GLY A 49 24.07 2.89 1.81
N THR A 50 24.36 3.41 0.61
CA THR A 50 23.32 3.78 -0.36
C THR A 50 22.66 2.52 -0.90
N VAL A 51 23.47 1.50 -1.20
CA VAL A 51 22.95 0.17 -1.60
C VAL A 51 22.12 -0.45 -0.49
N PHE A 52 22.57 -0.38 0.76
CA PHE A 52 21.82 -0.85 1.93
C PHE A 52 20.46 -0.15 2.07
N LEU A 53 20.43 1.17 1.99
CA LEU A 53 19.18 1.93 2.03
C LEU A 53 18.24 1.58 0.88
N MET A 54 18.77 1.33 -0.33
CA MET A 54 17.97 0.86 -1.46
C MET A 54 17.41 -0.55 -1.24
N ILE A 55 18.15 -1.42 -0.54
CA ILE A 55 17.66 -2.76 -0.16
C ILE A 55 16.56 -2.62 0.89
N CYS A 56 16.74 -1.79 1.93
CA CYS A 56 15.71 -1.53 2.94
C CYS A 56 14.43 -0.96 2.31
N ASP A 57 14.55 0.06 1.46
CA ASP A 57 13.41 0.64 0.73
C ASP A 57 12.71 -0.40 -0.16
N ARG A 58 13.47 -1.29 -0.79
CA ARG A 58 12.91 -2.37 -1.59
C ARG A 58 12.22 -3.43 -0.75
N LEU A 59 12.79 -3.80 0.40
CA LEU A 59 12.18 -4.73 1.35
C LEU A 59 10.87 -4.16 1.91
N GLU A 60 10.83 -2.86 2.21
CA GLU A 60 9.63 -2.15 2.68
C GLU A 60 8.55 -2.04 1.58
N ASN A 61 8.94 -1.76 0.32
CA ASN A 61 7.99 -1.47 -0.76
C ASN A 61 7.60 -2.67 -1.62
N ARG A 62 8.43 -3.72 -1.70
CA ARG A 62 8.23 -4.88 -2.58
C ARG A 62 8.14 -6.21 -1.84
N GLY A 63 8.29 -6.21 -0.52
CA GLY A 63 8.28 -7.42 0.30
C GLY A 63 9.59 -8.22 0.16
N GLY A 64 9.94 -8.95 1.22
CA GLY A 64 11.22 -9.67 1.30
C GLY A 64 11.38 -10.87 0.35
N ILE A 65 10.32 -11.22 -0.37
CA ILE A 65 10.26 -12.41 -1.22
C ILE A 65 10.86 -12.20 -2.62
N ASP A 66 10.89 -10.97 -3.14
CA ASP A 66 11.63 -10.64 -4.37
C ASP A 66 13.14 -10.92 -4.18
N GLU A 67 13.66 -10.65 -2.98
CA GLU A 67 15.04 -10.95 -2.62
C GLU A 67 15.26 -12.45 -2.43
N LEU A 68 14.25 -13.19 -1.95
CA LEU A 68 14.30 -14.66 -1.93
C LEU A 68 14.38 -15.22 -3.35
N ILE A 69 13.59 -14.71 -4.29
CA ILE A 69 13.66 -15.12 -5.70
C ILE A 69 15.03 -14.80 -6.29
N ALA A 70 15.56 -13.61 -6.03
CA ALA A 70 16.90 -13.23 -6.47
C ALA A 70 17.98 -14.16 -5.89
N LEU A 71 17.83 -14.60 -4.64
CA LEU A 71 18.73 -15.57 -4.03
C LEU A 71 18.61 -16.97 -4.63
N LEU A 72 17.38 -17.43 -4.91
CA LEU A 72 17.15 -18.70 -5.60
C LEU A 72 17.80 -18.70 -6.99
N ASP A 73 17.62 -17.62 -7.74
CA ASP A 73 18.21 -17.45 -9.08
C ASP A 73 19.74 -17.41 -9.00
N ARG A 74 20.31 -16.70 -8.03
CA ARG A 74 21.75 -16.69 -7.79
C ARG A 74 22.30 -18.07 -7.39
N THR A 75 21.50 -18.86 -6.68
CA THR A 75 21.89 -20.22 -6.28
C THR A 75 21.85 -21.17 -7.48
N GLN A 76 20.87 -20.99 -8.37
CA GLN A 76 20.84 -21.67 -9.65
C GLN A 76 22.06 -21.31 -10.50
N GLU A 77 22.43 -20.03 -10.59
CA GLU A 77 23.65 -19.59 -11.28
C GLU A 77 24.92 -20.18 -10.69
N LEU A 78 24.97 -20.46 -9.38
CA LEU A 78 26.11 -21.14 -8.75
C LEU A 78 26.20 -22.60 -9.18
N LEU A 79 25.07 -23.28 -9.32
CA LEU A 79 24.99 -24.68 -9.77
C LEU A 79 25.31 -24.84 -11.25
N ASP A 80 24.92 -23.86 -12.07
CA ASP A 80 25.15 -23.87 -13.53
C ASP A 80 26.65 -23.67 -13.91
N ARG A 81 27.53 -23.39 -12.95
CA ARG A 81 28.99 -23.28 -13.18
C ARG A 81 29.62 -24.65 -13.41
N ASP A 82 30.72 -24.69 -14.17
CA ASP A 82 31.49 -25.93 -14.41
C ASP A 82 31.94 -26.61 -13.10
N HIS A 83 32.24 -25.82 -12.07
CA HIS A 83 32.69 -26.28 -10.75
C HIS A 83 31.86 -25.55 -9.68
N PRO A 84 30.65 -26.05 -9.37
CA PRO A 84 29.76 -25.38 -8.43
C PRO A 84 30.36 -25.42 -7.02
N ASP A 85 30.28 -24.28 -6.32
CA ASP A 85 30.77 -24.14 -4.95
C ASP A 85 29.74 -24.75 -3.98
N ARG A 86 30.10 -25.90 -3.40
CA ARG A 86 29.26 -26.65 -2.48
C ARG A 86 28.89 -25.86 -1.23
N GLU A 87 29.82 -25.08 -0.67
CA GLU A 87 29.59 -24.34 0.57
C GLU A 87 28.64 -23.16 0.33
N ALA A 88 28.89 -22.39 -0.72
CA ALA A 88 28.01 -21.28 -1.10
C ALA A 88 26.58 -21.75 -1.45
N VAL A 89 26.43 -22.90 -2.13
CA VAL A 89 25.12 -23.49 -2.41
C VAL A 89 24.43 -23.92 -1.11
N ALA A 90 25.15 -24.57 -0.19
CA ALA A 90 24.60 -25.01 1.09
C ALA A 90 24.10 -23.82 1.94
N ASP A 91 24.88 -22.76 2.02
CA ASP A 91 24.55 -21.55 2.78
C ASP A 91 23.30 -20.87 2.21
N ASN A 92 23.23 -20.74 0.88
CA ASN A 92 22.06 -20.14 0.24
C ASN A 92 20.79 -20.99 0.45
N ILE A 93 20.88 -22.32 0.38
CA ILE A 93 19.75 -23.23 0.62
C ILE A 93 19.23 -23.07 2.06
N VAL A 94 20.13 -23.06 3.04
CA VAL A 94 19.76 -22.88 4.45
C VAL A 94 19.12 -21.51 4.67
N PHE A 95 19.64 -20.47 4.02
CA PHE A 95 19.05 -19.14 4.12
C PHE A 95 17.64 -19.10 3.48
N CYS A 96 17.47 -19.66 2.28
CA CYS A 96 16.16 -19.76 1.63
C CYS A 96 15.16 -20.51 2.50
N GLN A 97 15.57 -21.63 3.10
CA GLN A 97 14.76 -22.39 4.05
C GLN A 97 14.30 -21.51 5.23
N TRP A 98 15.21 -20.77 5.86
CA TRP A 98 14.88 -19.90 7.00
C TRP A 98 13.87 -18.80 6.62
N VAL A 99 14.05 -18.20 5.43
CA VAL A 99 13.14 -17.18 4.91
C VAL A 99 11.75 -17.78 4.66
N PHE A 100 11.64 -18.93 4.00
CA PHE A 100 10.35 -19.62 3.80
C PHE A 100 9.65 -19.94 5.11
N GLN A 101 10.38 -20.46 6.11
CA GLN A 101 9.83 -20.76 7.42
C GLN A 101 9.29 -19.51 8.12
N THR A 102 10.03 -18.39 8.04
CA THR A 102 9.63 -17.12 8.66
C THR A 102 8.34 -16.59 8.03
N PHE A 103 8.26 -16.57 6.70
CA PHE A 103 7.05 -16.17 6.00
C PHE A 103 5.87 -17.11 6.29
N ALA A 104 6.10 -18.41 6.35
CA ALA A 104 5.06 -19.38 6.67
C ALA A 104 4.47 -19.15 8.08
N VAL A 105 5.30 -18.87 9.09
CA VAL A 105 4.85 -18.58 10.46
C VAL A 105 4.08 -17.27 10.52
N GLN A 106 4.53 -16.24 9.82
CA GLN A 106 3.82 -14.96 9.74
C GLN A 106 2.45 -15.13 9.09
N LEU A 107 2.37 -15.81 7.94
CA LEU A 107 1.12 -16.07 7.25
C LEU A 107 0.17 -16.95 8.08
N GLU A 108 0.69 -17.97 8.76
CA GLU A 108 -0.08 -18.80 9.70
C GLU A 108 -0.74 -17.93 10.78
N ALA A 109 0.02 -17.05 11.44
CA ALA A 109 -0.51 -16.15 12.45
C ALA A 109 -1.56 -15.18 11.88
N LEU A 110 -1.31 -14.61 10.69
CA LEU A 110 -2.26 -13.72 10.04
C LEU A 110 -3.54 -14.43 9.63
N VAL A 111 -3.46 -15.66 9.12
CA VAL A 111 -4.61 -16.47 8.70
C VAL A 111 -5.45 -16.92 9.89
N LEU A 112 -4.82 -17.33 10.99
CA LEU A 112 -5.53 -17.86 12.17
C LEU A 112 -6.08 -16.74 13.06
N ASP A 113 -5.25 -15.76 13.40
CA ASP A 113 -5.53 -14.78 14.46
C ASP A 113 -5.66 -13.34 13.92
N GLY A 114 -5.08 -13.04 12.76
CA GLY A 114 -5.07 -11.70 12.17
C GLY A 114 -6.43 -11.24 11.64
N THR A 115 -6.63 -9.94 11.57
CA THR A 115 -7.80 -9.32 10.93
C THR A 115 -7.71 -9.38 9.41
N LEU A 116 -8.85 -9.32 8.71
CA LEU A 116 -8.87 -9.28 7.24
C LEU A 116 -8.11 -8.08 6.67
N LYS A 117 -8.14 -6.94 7.39
CA LYS A 117 -7.40 -5.73 7.00
C LYS A 117 -5.89 -5.95 7.03
N GLU A 118 -5.38 -6.53 8.11
CA GLU A 118 -3.96 -6.90 8.24
C GLU A 118 -3.56 -7.90 7.15
N LEU A 119 -4.42 -8.88 6.86
CA LEU A 119 -4.19 -9.85 5.79
C LEU A 119 -4.14 -9.21 4.39
N MET A 120 -5.01 -8.23 4.10
CA MET A 120 -5.05 -7.51 2.83
C MET A 120 -3.89 -6.51 2.67
N GLU A 121 -3.47 -5.86 3.74
CA GLU A 121 -2.27 -4.99 3.76
C GLU A 121 -1.01 -5.81 3.45
N ASP A 122 -0.96 -7.06 3.91
CA ASP A 122 0.18 -7.96 3.69
C ASP A 122 0.09 -8.74 2.35
N GLN A 123 -1.12 -8.93 1.78
CA GLN A 123 -1.39 -9.78 0.60
C GLN A 123 -0.52 -9.45 -0.63
N TRP A 124 -0.12 -8.18 -0.80
CA TRP A 124 0.66 -7.73 -1.96
C TRP A 124 2.07 -8.32 -2.01
N GLN A 125 2.54 -8.90 -0.90
CA GLN A 125 3.88 -9.45 -0.77
C GLN A 125 3.99 -10.94 -1.10
N TYR A 126 2.92 -11.63 -1.54
CA TYR A 126 2.90 -13.10 -1.53
C TYR A 126 2.54 -13.79 -2.85
N HIS A 127 2.27 -13.04 -3.91
CA HIS A 127 1.89 -13.61 -5.21
C HIS A 127 3.08 -13.70 -6.18
N HIS A 128 3.77 -14.83 -6.16
CA HIS A 128 4.85 -15.12 -7.12
C HIS A 128 4.51 -16.36 -7.95
N GLN A 129 4.32 -16.14 -9.24
CA GLN A 129 4.17 -17.23 -10.20
C GLN A 129 5.50 -17.98 -10.31
N ASP A 130 5.43 -19.32 -10.31
CA ASP A 130 6.54 -20.26 -10.54
C ASP A 130 7.55 -20.47 -9.39
N LEU A 131 7.26 -20.02 -8.16
CA LEU A 131 8.16 -20.21 -7.02
C LEU A 131 8.38 -21.69 -6.68
N ASP A 132 7.31 -22.48 -6.74
CA ASP A 132 7.29 -23.93 -6.56
C ASP A 132 8.22 -24.63 -7.58
N GLN A 133 8.10 -24.26 -8.86
CA GLN A 133 8.90 -24.82 -9.94
C GLN A 133 10.38 -24.49 -9.78
N ARG A 134 10.70 -23.27 -9.34
CA ARG A 134 12.09 -22.85 -9.07
C ARG A 134 12.72 -23.68 -7.96
N VAL A 135 12.01 -23.87 -6.84
CA VAL A 135 12.51 -24.64 -5.70
C VAL A 135 12.67 -26.12 -6.05
N LEU A 136 11.72 -26.71 -6.77
CA LEU A 136 11.81 -28.09 -7.24
C LEU A 136 12.96 -28.29 -8.24
N ARG A 137 13.14 -27.35 -9.18
CA ARG A 137 14.28 -27.35 -10.10
C ARG A 137 15.60 -27.28 -9.34
N LEU A 138 15.71 -26.35 -8.39
CA LEU A 138 16.92 -26.18 -7.60
C LEU A 138 17.26 -27.45 -6.82
N ASN A 139 16.28 -28.07 -6.16
CA ASN A 139 16.47 -29.35 -5.46
C ASN A 139 16.92 -30.47 -6.42
N HIS A 140 16.33 -30.57 -7.60
CA HIS A 140 16.72 -31.54 -8.61
C HIS A 140 18.17 -31.31 -9.08
N ASP A 141 18.55 -30.07 -9.36
CA ASP A 141 19.88 -29.71 -9.83
C ASP A 141 20.95 -29.91 -8.75
N VAL A 142 20.66 -29.59 -7.48
CA VAL A 142 21.53 -29.91 -6.33
C VAL A 142 21.83 -31.41 -6.27
N ASN A 143 20.80 -32.26 -6.37
CA ASN A 143 20.96 -33.71 -6.35
C ASN A 143 21.72 -34.24 -7.58
N ARG A 144 21.61 -33.57 -8.73
CA ARG A 144 22.36 -33.91 -9.95
C ARG A 144 23.85 -33.55 -9.81
N HIS A 145 24.17 -32.36 -9.30
CA HIS A 145 25.54 -31.86 -9.21
C HIS A 145 26.30 -32.47 -8.02
N PHE A 146 25.62 -32.83 -6.93
CA PHE A 146 26.23 -33.37 -5.71
C PHE A 146 25.64 -34.73 -5.29
N PRO A 147 25.67 -35.78 -6.15
CA PRO A 147 24.92 -37.03 -5.94
C PRO A 147 25.38 -37.87 -4.74
N LYS A 148 26.55 -37.60 -4.17
CA LYS A 148 27.10 -38.30 -3.00
C LYS A 148 26.96 -37.51 -1.70
N ASP A 149 26.47 -36.28 -1.77
CA ASP A 149 26.37 -35.38 -0.62
C ASP A 149 24.98 -35.49 0.02
N VAL A 150 24.86 -36.43 0.95
CA VAL A 150 23.58 -36.72 1.62
C VAL A 150 23.11 -35.54 2.49
N ASP A 151 24.04 -34.78 3.08
CA ASP A 151 23.72 -33.60 3.90
C ASP A 151 23.12 -32.49 3.03
N LEU A 152 23.74 -32.19 1.89
CA LEU A 152 23.23 -31.16 0.99
C LEU A 152 21.90 -31.56 0.35
N ALA A 153 21.75 -32.83 -0.04
CA ALA A 153 20.49 -33.38 -0.55
C ALA A 153 19.37 -33.26 0.49
N HIS A 154 19.66 -33.56 1.76
CA HIS A 154 18.69 -33.41 2.84
C HIS A 154 18.29 -31.93 3.04
N ARG A 155 19.24 -31.00 3.05
CA ARG A 155 18.95 -29.55 3.17
C ARG A 155 18.08 -29.05 2.02
N ALA A 156 18.38 -29.47 0.79
CA ALA A 156 17.58 -29.12 -0.39
C ALA A 156 16.15 -29.66 -0.29
N PHE A 157 15.98 -30.88 0.24
CA PHE A 157 14.66 -31.44 0.51
C PHE A 157 13.90 -30.68 1.62
N VAL A 158 14.56 -30.32 2.72
CA VAL A 158 13.94 -29.54 3.80
C VAL A 158 13.53 -28.13 3.33
N MET A 159 14.28 -27.54 2.39
CA MET A 159 13.89 -26.30 1.74
C MET A 159 12.59 -26.46 0.91
N VAL A 160 12.41 -27.58 0.22
CA VAL A 160 11.15 -27.90 -0.48
C VAL A 160 9.99 -27.99 0.51
N GLU A 161 10.17 -28.66 1.66
CA GLU A 161 9.13 -28.73 2.69
C GLU A 161 8.78 -27.35 3.27
N ALA A 162 9.79 -26.49 3.47
CA ALA A 162 9.58 -25.12 3.94
C ALA A 162 8.79 -24.28 2.92
N GLU A 163 9.11 -24.38 1.64
CA GLU A 163 8.36 -23.73 0.56
C GLU A 163 6.91 -24.23 0.50
N GLN A 164 6.68 -25.54 0.59
CA GLN A 164 5.33 -26.11 0.59
C GLN A 164 4.49 -25.62 1.76
N ARG A 165 5.08 -25.48 2.95
CA ARG A 165 4.40 -24.90 4.12
C ARG A 165 4.03 -23.44 3.89
N TYR A 166 4.94 -22.65 3.31
CA TYR A 166 4.66 -21.28 2.92
C TYR A 166 3.50 -21.21 1.90
N SER A 167 3.59 -21.99 0.81
CA SER A 167 2.58 -22.05 -0.24
C SER A 167 1.21 -22.50 0.26
N HIS A 168 1.18 -23.42 1.23
CA HIS A 168 -0.06 -23.81 1.92
C HIS A 168 -0.72 -22.61 2.61
N TRP A 169 0.03 -21.87 3.43
CA TRP A 169 -0.52 -20.73 4.18
C TRP A 169 -0.86 -19.55 3.27
N ALA A 170 -0.10 -19.32 2.19
CA ALA A 170 -0.44 -18.34 1.17
C ALA A 170 -1.77 -18.68 0.47
N ALA A 171 -2.01 -19.96 0.16
CA ALA A 171 -3.29 -20.40 -0.40
C ALA A 171 -4.45 -20.24 0.61
N GLN A 172 -4.23 -20.54 1.90
CA GLN A 172 -5.24 -20.31 2.94
C GLN A 172 -5.56 -18.83 3.13
N ALA A 173 -4.54 -17.96 3.07
CA ALA A 173 -4.73 -16.51 3.08
C ALA A 173 -5.61 -16.05 1.91
N LEU A 174 -5.30 -16.50 0.69
CA LEU A 174 -6.11 -16.18 -0.49
C LEU A 174 -7.55 -16.69 -0.35
N LEU A 175 -7.76 -17.92 0.09
CA LEU A 175 -9.09 -18.48 0.31
C LEU A 175 -9.87 -17.67 1.36
N ARG A 176 -9.23 -17.26 2.45
CA ARG A 176 -9.84 -16.43 3.49
C ARG A 176 -10.22 -15.05 2.98
N VAL A 177 -9.39 -14.45 2.12
CA VAL A 177 -9.72 -13.19 1.43
C VAL A 177 -10.90 -13.40 0.48
N LEU A 178 -10.90 -14.44 -0.35
CA LEU A 178 -11.96 -14.72 -1.32
C LEU A 178 -13.31 -15.04 -0.66
N ASP A 179 -13.32 -15.82 0.43
CA ASP A 179 -14.52 -16.13 1.22
C ASP A 179 -15.19 -14.87 1.77
N ARG A 180 -14.38 -13.84 2.06
CA ARG A 180 -14.86 -12.53 2.55
C ARG A 180 -15.12 -11.51 1.44
N ALA A 181 -14.39 -11.57 0.33
CA ALA A 181 -14.60 -10.72 -0.84
C ALA A 181 -15.96 -10.99 -1.50
N GLY A 182 -16.49 -12.22 -1.42
CA GLY A 182 -17.83 -12.56 -1.91
C GLY A 182 -18.99 -12.19 -0.97
N THR A 183 -18.71 -11.87 0.29
CA THR A 183 -19.74 -11.52 1.29
C THR A 183 -19.75 -10.04 1.65
N THR A 184 -18.66 -9.33 1.35
CA THR A 184 -18.57 -7.88 1.53
C THR A 184 -18.74 -7.22 0.17
N LEU A 185 -19.98 -6.79 -0.11
CA LEU A 185 -20.15 -5.64 -0.99
C LEU A 185 -19.23 -4.55 -0.46
N ASP A 186 -18.31 -4.08 -1.29
CA ASP A 186 -17.37 -3.02 -0.91
C ASP A 186 -18.17 -1.73 -0.73
N PHE A 187 -18.60 -1.48 0.51
CA PHE A 187 -19.35 -0.30 0.88
C PHE A 187 -18.44 0.89 1.18
N ASP A 188 -17.12 0.77 1.04
CA ASP A 188 -16.15 1.85 1.32
C ASP A 188 -16.22 3.01 0.28
N VAL A 189 -17.18 2.95 -0.65
CA VAL A 189 -17.53 4.04 -1.58
C VAL A 189 -18.13 5.25 -0.84
N LEU A 190 -18.88 5.03 0.24
CA LEU A 190 -19.55 6.08 1.02
C LEU A 190 -19.45 5.78 2.51
N SER A 191 -19.40 6.81 3.35
CA SER A 191 -19.50 6.63 4.80
C SER A 191 -20.91 6.17 5.22
N ALA A 192 -21.04 5.57 6.41
CA ALA A 192 -22.33 5.13 6.94
C ALA A 192 -23.38 6.26 7.01
N GLU A 193 -22.94 7.50 7.21
CA GLU A 193 -23.79 8.69 7.24
C GLU A 193 -24.25 9.12 5.85
N GLU A 194 -23.38 9.01 4.84
CA GLU A 194 -23.73 9.31 3.44
C GLU A 194 -24.72 8.28 2.89
N TYR A 195 -24.60 7.01 3.28
CA TYR A 195 -25.63 6.01 2.99
C TYR A 195 -26.96 6.35 3.67
N LEU A 196 -26.93 6.79 4.92
CA LEU A 196 -28.13 7.17 5.67
C LEU A 196 -28.81 8.40 5.04
N GLU A 197 -28.02 9.37 4.59
CA GLU A 197 -28.51 10.60 3.97
C GLU A 197 -29.03 10.35 2.54
N ALA A 198 -28.33 9.53 1.76
CA ALA A 198 -28.81 9.06 0.46
C ALA A 198 -30.12 8.28 0.61
N ALA A 199 -30.22 7.37 1.58
CA ALA A 199 -31.44 6.62 1.85
C ALA A 199 -32.62 7.50 2.30
N ARG A 200 -32.35 8.65 2.91
CA ARG A 200 -33.37 9.60 3.38
C ARG A 200 -33.82 10.59 2.31
N ASN A 201 -32.90 11.05 1.46
CA ASN A 201 -33.10 12.24 0.63
C ASN A 201 -33.01 11.96 -0.88
N ALA A 202 -32.41 10.86 -1.32
CA ALA A 202 -32.28 10.56 -2.74
C ALA A 202 -33.55 9.87 -3.27
N PRO A 203 -34.00 10.21 -4.49
CA PRO A 203 -35.10 9.52 -5.13
C PRO A 203 -34.73 8.05 -5.44
N PRO A 204 -35.71 7.12 -5.45
CA PRO A 204 -35.44 5.69 -5.63
C PRO A 204 -34.73 5.37 -6.93
N GLU A 205 -34.93 6.15 -8.00
CA GLU A 205 -34.24 5.92 -9.27
C GLU A 205 -32.72 6.18 -9.18
N GLN A 206 -32.27 7.17 -8.40
CA GLN A 206 -30.85 7.45 -8.20
C GLN A 206 -30.17 6.42 -7.29
N LEU A 207 -30.89 5.91 -6.29
CA LEU A 207 -30.40 4.81 -5.45
C LEU A 207 -30.27 3.51 -6.26
N ALA A 208 -31.21 3.25 -7.19
CA ALA A 208 -31.14 2.12 -8.09
C ALA A 208 -29.98 2.22 -9.09
N GLU A 209 -29.68 3.41 -9.59
CA GLU A 209 -28.53 3.65 -10.49
C GLU A 209 -27.19 3.38 -9.79
N ALA A 210 -27.04 3.81 -8.53
CA ALA A 210 -25.88 3.46 -7.71
C ALA A 210 -25.83 1.94 -7.40
N GLY A 211 -26.98 1.32 -7.17
CA GLY A 211 -27.13 -0.13 -7.00
C GLY A 211 -26.75 -0.95 -8.25
N LEU A 212 -26.91 -0.39 -9.46
CA LEU A 212 -26.48 -1.01 -10.71
C LEU A 212 -24.96 -0.92 -10.94
N ALA A 213 -24.29 0.06 -10.31
CA ALA A 213 -22.85 0.22 -10.33
C ALA A 213 -22.13 -0.62 -9.25
N LEU A 214 -22.85 -1.00 -8.18
CA LEU A 214 -22.41 -2.01 -7.22
C LEU A 214 -22.39 -3.36 -7.92
N VAL A 215 -21.20 -3.80 -8.34
CA VAL A 215 -20.97 -5.16 -8.82
C VAL A 215 -21.08 -6.10 -7.62
N ALA A 216 -22.31 -6.51 -7.31
CA ALA A 216 -22.52 -7.75 -6.59
C ALA A 216 -22.10 -8.86 -7.56
N ASP A 217 -21.01 -9.56 -7.25
CA ASP A 217 -20.82 -10.86 -7.89
C ASP A 217 -22.09 -11.68 -7.66
N ALA A 218 -22.59 -12.30 -8.73
CA ALA A 218 -23.77 -13.13 -8.65
C ALA A 218 -23.60 -14.12 -7.48
N PRO A 219 -24.65 -14.35 -6.66
CA PRO A 219 -24.55 -15.28 -5.54
C PRO A 219 -23.95 -16.58 -6.07
N GLN A 220 -22.95 -17.14 -5.35
CA GLN A 220 -22.40 -18.45 -5.70
C GLN A 220 -23.58 -19.40 -5.89
N VAL A 221 -23.82 -19.80 -7.13
CA VAL A 221 -24.84 -20.79 -7.44
C VAL A 221 -24.35 -22.04 -6.74
N TRP A 222 -25.03 -22.44 -5.67
CA TRP A 222 -24.83 -23.74 -5.06
C TRP A 222 -25.21 -24.78 -6.11
N LEU A 223 -24.21 -25.23 -6.86
CA LEU A 223 -24.33 -26.32 -7.80
C LEU A 223 -24.27 -27.60 -7.00
N ASP A 224 -25.44 -28.18 -6.73
CA ASP A 224 -25.52 -29.56 -6.26
C ASP A 224 -24.90 -30.49 -7.31
N ALA A 225 -24.18 -31.52 -6.86
CA ALA A 225 -23.57 -32.51 -7.74
C ALA A 225 -24.62 -33.18 -8.65
N GLY A 226 -25.86 -33.35 -8.16
CA GLY A 226 -26.99 -33.82 -8.97
C GLY A 226 -27.37 -32.86 -10.10
N ALA A 227 -27.38 -31.55 -9.83
CA ALA A 227 -27.70 -30.53 -10.83
C ALA A 227 -26.66 -30.44 -11.96
N VAL A 228 -25.38 -30.73 -11.65
CA VAL A 228 -24.31 -30.80 -12.67
C VAL A 228 -24.50 -32.01 -13.59
N VAL A 229 -24.90 -33.16 -13.04
CA VAL A 229 -25.18 -34.38 -13.81
C VAL A 229 -26.39 -34.18 -14.72
N ASP A 230 -27.49 -33.64 -14.18
CA ASP A 230 -28.70 -33.34 -14.97
C ASP A 230 -28.42 -32.34 -16.09
N ALA A 231 -27.59 -31.31 -15.83
CA ALA A 231 -27.18 -30.33 -16.82
C ALA A 231 -26.28 -30.93 -17.91
N LEU A 232 -25.43 -31.91 -17.56
CA LEU A 232 -24.60 -32.64 -18.50
C LEU A 232 -25.45 -33.56 -19.40
N GLU A 233 -26.45 -34.23 -18.83
CA GLU A 233 -27.39 -35.08 -19.57
C GLU A 233 -28.31 -34.27 -20.50
N ALA A 234 -28.72 -33.07 -20.08
CA ALA A 234 -29.51 -32.16 -20.89
C ALA A 234 -28.69 -31.36 -21.92
N PHE A 235 -27.35 -31.47 -21.89
CA PHE A 235 -26.47 -30.69 -22.75
C PHE A 235 -26.47 -31.20 -24.19
N VAL A 236 -27.22 -30.55 -25.07
CA VAL A 236 -27.09 -30.69 -26.52
C VAL A 236 -26.09 -29.65 -27.04
N PRO A 237 -24.94 -30.06 -27.62
CA PRO A 237 -23.95 -29.12 -28.13
C PRO A 237 -24.54 -28.27 -29.26
N ARG A 238 -24.84 -27.00 -29.00
CA ARG A 238 -25.12 -26.04 -30.07
C ARG A 238 -23.81 -25.62 -30.71
N HIS A 239 -23.71 -25.84 -32.02
CA HIS A 239 -22.59 -25.38 -32.84
C HIS A 239 -22.39 -23.87 -32.65
N ARG A 240 -21.38 -23.47 -31.88
CA ARG A 240 -21.04 -22.05 -31.66
C ARG A 240 -20.36 -21.51 -32.91
N VAL A 241 -21.10 -20.77 -33.73
CA VAL A 241 -20.51 -19.78 -34.63
C VAL A 241 -19.85 -18.73 -33.74
N ARG A 242 -18.53 -18.54 -33.88
CA ARG A 242 -17.80 -17.49 -33.14
C ARG A 242 -18.32 -16.13 -33.59
N TYR A 243 -19.24 -15.55 -32.83
CA TYR A 243 -19.53 -14.13 -32.92
C TYR A 243 -18.48 -13.37 -32.13
N ARG A 244 -17.85 -12.39 -32.79
CA ARG A 244 -17.07 -11.38 -32.09
C ARG A 244 -18.04 -10.61 -31.20
N PRO A 245 -17.74 -10.42 -29.89
CA PRO A 245 -18.54 -9.54 -29.04
C PRO A 245 -18.68 -8.18 -29.73
N PRO A 246 -19.88 -7.56 -29.75
CA PRO A 246 -20.02 -6.22 -30.28
C PRO A 246 -19.07 -5.30 -29.50
N VAL A 247 -18.25 -4.56 -30.23
CA VAL A 247 -17.37 -3.55 -29.62
C VAL A 247 -18.29 -2.58 -28.87
N PRO A 248 -18.10 -2.36 -27.56
CA PRO A 248 -18.87 -1.34 -26.85
C PRO A 248 -18.72 -0.03 -27.62
N LYS A 249 -19.84 0.57 -28.02
CA LYS A 249 -19.83 1.90 -28.64
C LYS A 249 -19.10 2.80 -27.66
N GLY A 250 -17.96 3.35 -28.09
CA GLY A 250 -17.06 4.09 -27.22
C GLY A 250 -17.85 5.08 -26.37
N SER A 251 -17.74 4.95 -25.05
CA SER A 251 -18.00 6.09 -24.19
C SER A 251 -17.10 7.20 -24.69
N THR A 252 -17.69 8.37 -24.96
CA THR A 252 -16.97 9.61 -25.30
C THR A 252 -15.68 9.68 -24.52
N ASP A 253 -14.58 9.85 -25.25
CA ASP A 253 -13.21 9.99 -24.76
C ASP A 253 -13.22 10.83 -23.49
N ARG A 254 -13.23 10.17 -22.33
CA ARG A 254 -13.39 10.81 -21.04
C ARG A 254 -12.03 11.36 -20.72
N ASP A 255 -11.84 12.66 -20.94
CA ASP A 255 -10.57 13.33 -20.73
C ASP A 255 -9.96 12.88 -19.39
N PRO A 256 -8.84 12.14 -19.41
CA PRO A 256 -8.25 11.58 -18.20
C PRO A 256 -7.83 12.70 -17.23
N PHE A 257 -7.55 13.90 -17.73
CA PHE A 257 -7.25 15.07 -16.90
C PHE A 257 -8.51 15.70 -16.30
N GLY A 258 -9.62 15.72 -17.03
CA GLY A 258 -10.94 16.10 -16.51
C GLY A 258 -11.41 15.20 -15.36
N ALA A 259 -11.21 13.88 -15.47
CA ALA A 259 -11.57 12.94 -14.41
C ALA A 259 -10.73 13.13 -13.13
N VAL A 260 -9.45 13.48 -13.27
CA VAL A 260 -8.56 13.81 -12.12
C VAL A 260 -8.97 15.14 -11.48
N ALA A 261 -9.31 16.16 -12.27
CA ALA A 261 -9.79 17.45 -11.77
C ALA A 261 -11.14 17.32 -11.04
N GLU A 262 -12.08 16.53 -11.57
CA GLU A 262 -13.35 16.24 -10.92
C GLU A 262 -13.18 15.46 -9.61
N ARG A 263 -12.22 14.52 -9.56
CA ARG A 263 -11.91 13.78 -8.32
C ARG A 263 -11.30 14.71 -7.27
N ALA A 264 -10.39 15.59 -7.67
CA ALA A 264 -9.82 16.60 -6.77
C ALA A 264 -10.89 17.57 -6.24
N ALA A 265 -11.81 18.02 -7.09
CA ALA A 265 -12.93 18.87 -6.70
C ALA A 265 -13.90 18.16 -5.73
N ARG A 266 -14.19 16.87 -5.97
CA ARG A 266 -15.03 16.05 -5.08
C ARG A 266 -14.38 15.83 -3.71
N GLU A 267 -13.10 15.51 -3.69
CA GLU A 267 -12.33 15.37 -2.44
C GLU A 267 -12.25 16.69 -1.67
N ARG A 268 -12.08 17.83 -2.35
CA ARG A 268 -12.17 19.15 -1.73
C ARG A 268 -13.54 19.38 -1.09
N ALA A 269 -14.61 19.21 -1.86
CA ALA A 269 -15.98 19.40 -1.36
C ALA A 269 -16.33 18.45 -0.20
N ARG A 270 -15.72 17.25 -0.15
CA ARG A 270 -15.85 16.32 0.97
C ARG A 270 -15.17 16.85 2.24
N ARG A 271 -13.94 17.38 2.11
CA ARG A 271 -13.20 17.96 3.24
C ARG A 271 -13.87 19.23 3.77
N GLU A 272 -14.33 20.11 2.89
CA GLU A 272 -15.08 21.33 3.27
C GLU A 272 -16.35 20.99 4.08
N ARG A 273 -17.14 20.02 3.60
CA ARG A 273 -18.31 19.51 4.34
C ARG A 273 -17.96 18.87 5.68
N ALA A 274 -16.81 18.21 5.80
CA ALA A 274 -16.34 17.68 7.07
C ALA A 274 -15.97 18.79 8.06
N ALA A 275 -15.26 19.83 7.61
CA ALA A 275 -14.91 20.99 8.42
C ALA A 275 -16.14 21.80 8.84
N ASP A 276 -17.11 21.99 7.96
CA ASP A 276 -18.37 22.69 8.29
C ASP A 276 -19.17 21.95 9.37
N ARG A 277 -19.15 20.62 9.37
CA ARG A 277 -19.78 19.82 10.43
C ARG A 277 -19.06 19.94 11.78
N MET A 278 -17.74 20.11 11.79
CA MET A 278 -16.99 20.35 13.02
C MET A 278 -17.23 21.76 13.57
N LEU A 279 -17.43 22.73 12.66
CA LEU A 279 -17.65 24.12 13.02
C LEU A 279 -19.07 24.41 13.51
N LEU A 280 -20.07 23.56 13.22
CA LEU A 280 -21.46 23.67 13.73
C LEU A 280 -22.00 25.12 13.73
N GLU A 281 -21.85 25.82 12.60
CA GLU A 281 -22.22 27.23 12.39
C GLU A 281 -21.34 28.30 13.07
N GLN A 282 -20.28 27.91 13.79
CA GLN A 282 -19.32 28.81 14.43
C GLN A 282 -18.13 29.08 13.51
N ASP A 283 -17.56 30.28 13.57
CA ASP A 283 -16.35 30.62 12.79
C ASP A 283 -15.06 30.04 13.41
N ARG A 284 -15.16 29.41 14.58
CA ARG A 284 -14.05 28.83 15.33
C ARG A 284 -14.51 27.58 16.09
N ALA A 285 -13.76 26.48 15.96
CA ALA A 285 -13.96 25.26 16.73
C ALA A 285 -12.66 24.80 17.40
N GLU A 286 -12.73 24.46 18.69
CA GLU A 286 -11.63 23.82 19.41
C GLU A 286 -11.73 22.31 19.25
N MET A 287 -10.77 21.73 18.53
CA MET A 287 -10.74 20.30 18.17
C MET A 287 -9.99 19.44 19.19
N THR A 288 -9.33 20.05 20.17
CA THR A 288 -8.46 19.37 21.14
C THR A 288 -9.18 18.23 21.87
N GLU A 289 -10.38 18.49 22.42
CA GLU A 289 -11.13 17.48 23.16
C GLU A 289 -11.71 16.38 22.26
N GLU A 290 -12.08 16.73 21.02
CA GLU A 290 -12.61 15.76 20.06
C GLU A 290 -11.52 14.82 19.53
N LEU A 291 -10.31 15.35 19.30
CA LEU A 291 -9.14 14.54 18.97
C LEU A 291 -8.74 13.64 20.15
N ARG A 292 -8.80 14.14 21.39
CA ARG A 292 -8.49 13.34 22.59
C ARG A 292 -9.46 12.16 22.78
N ARG A 293 -10.75 12.36 22.49
CA ARG A 293 -11.79 11.31 22.62
C ARG A 293 -11.83 10.35 21.42
N SER A 294 -11.23 10.73 20.30
CA SER A 294 -11.17 9.91 19.10
C SER A 294 -10.10 8.82 19.23
N ARG A 295 -10.37 7.62 18.68
CA ARG A 295 -9.33 6.59 18.53
C ARG A 295 -8.23 7.09 17.58
N TRP A 296 -7.00 6.65 17.78
CA TRP A 296 -5.82 7.10 17.03
C TRP A 296 -6.02 7.17 15.49
N PRO A 297 -6.54 6.14 14.80
CA PRO A 297 -6.74 6.22 13.35
C PRO A 297 -7.73 7.30 12.92
N ARG A 298 -8.76 7.57 13.74
CA ARG A 298 -9.74 8.63 13.48
C ARG A 298 -9.13 10.00 13.76
N ALA A 299 -8.41 10.17 14.87
CA ALA A 299 -7.74 11.42 15.22
C ALA A 299 -6.72 11.83 14.15
N VAL A 300 -5.92 10.89 13.63
CA VAL A 300 -4.95 11.13 12.56
C VAL A 300 -5.64 11.57 11.27
N ARG A 301 -6.74 10.89 10.87
CA ARG A 301 -7.50 11.27 9.67
C ARG A 301 -8.08 12.67 9.79
N LEU A 302 -8.75 12.97 10.91
CA LEU A 302 -9.32 14.30 11.17
C LEU A 302 -8.25 15.39 11.14
N LEU A 303 -7.10 15.16 11.79
CA LEU A 303 -6.00 16.11 11.79
C LEU A 303 -5.39 16.30 10.39
N THR A 304 -5.23 15.22 9.63
CA THR A 304 -4.70 15.26 8.26
C THR A 304 -5.64 16.04 7.34
N ASP A 305 -6.95 15.81 7.44
CA ASP A 305 -7.96 16.54 6.67
C ASP A 305 -7.92 18.04 6.97
N LEU A 306 -7.76 18.42 8.24
CA LEU A 306 -7.63 19.82 8.66
C LEU A 306 -6.33 20.47 8.17
N ILE A 307 -5.20 19.75 8.21
CA ILE A 307 -3.92 20.23 7.67
C ILE A 307 -4.02 20.43 6.16
N LEU A 308 -4.67 19.50 5.45
CA LEU A 308 -4.85 19.60 4.00
C LEU A 308 -5.78 20.76 3.62
N LEU A 309 -6.78 21.07 4.45
CA LEU A 309 -7.63 22.24 4.27
C LEU A 309 -6.88 23.56 4.52
N ASP A 310 -6.04 23.63 5.55
CA ASP A 310 -5.18 24.80 5.81
C ASP A 310 -4.15 25.03 4.68
N ALA A 311 -3.67 23.95 4.07
CA ALA A 311 -2.73 24.00 2.95
C ALA A 311 -3.37 24.32 1.58
N ASP A 312 -4.71 24.22 1.44
CA ASP A 312 -5.40 24.51 0.16
C ASP A 312 -5.64 26.02 0.01
N PRO A 313 -5.03 26.69 -1.00
CA PRO A 313 -5.20 28.13 -1.22
C PRO A 313 -6.64 28.57 -1.52
N HIS A 314 -7.52 27.63 -1.86
CA HIS A 314 -8.91 27.88 -2.20
C HIS A 314 -9.89 27.56 -1.06
N ALA A 315 -9.43 26.90 0.01
CA ALA A 315 -10.29 26.54 1.12
C ALA A 315 -10.28 27.65 2.18
N PRO A 316 -11.44 28.12 2.68
CA PRO A 316 -11.53 29.22 3.63
C PRO A 316 -11.28 28.78 5.07
N TYR A 317 -10.31 27.89 5.33
CA TYR A 317 -10.03 27.37 6.67
C TYR A 317 -8.57 27.60 7.05
N ARG A 318 -8.35 27.90 8.34
CA ARG A 318 -7.02 28.03 8.92
C ARG A 318 -6.90 27.18 10.17
N LEU A 319 -5.82 26.42 10.25
CA LEU A 319 -5.52 25.57 11.39
C LEU A 319 -4.50 26.24 12.30
N GLU A 320 -4.83 26.36 13.58
CA GLU A 320 -3.90 26.81 14.62
C GLU A 320 -3.59 25.66 15.56
N MET A 321 -2.32 25.26 15.61
CA MET A 321 -1.82 24.30 16.59
C MET A 321 -1.05 25.05 17.68
N GLY A 322 -1.47 24.88 18.92
CA GLY A 322 -0.77 25.41 20.08
C GLY A 322 0.60 24.73 20.26
N THR A 323 1.57 25.46 20.79
CA THR A 323 2.90 24.92 21.09
C THR A 323 2.94 24.08 22.37
N GLU A 324 1.87 24.13 23.17
CA GLU A 324 1.74 23.38 24.41
C GLU A 324 1.51 21.90 24.11
N LEU A 325 2.21 21.01 24.81
CA LEU A 325 2.04 19.57 24.66
C LEU A 325 1.17 19.05 25.80
N ILE A 326 0.01 18.50 25.45
CA ILE A 326 -0.86 17.79 26.38
C ILE A 326 -0.49 16.31 26.34
N ILE A 327 -0.15 15.75 27.50
CA ILE A 327 0.18 14.33 27.66
C ILE A 327 -0.92 13.69 28.52
N ASP A 328 -1.63 12.73 27.94
CA ASP A 328 -2.66 11.96 28.63
C ASP A 328 -2.39 10.46 28.42
N ARG A 329 -2.06 9.77 29.51
CA ARG A 329 -1.69 8.34 29.46
C ARG A 329 -2.90 7.40 29.36
N GLU A 330 -4.09 7.91 29.63
CA GLU A 330 -5.33 7.14 29.64
C GLU A 330 -6.15 7.38 28.36
N ALA A 331 -5.90 8.47 27.65
CA ALA A 331 -6.52 8.76 26.36
C ALA A 331 -5.94 7.93 25.20
N TRP A 332 -6.75 7.73 24.16
CA TRP A 332 -6.36 7.04 22.93
C TRP A 332 -5.29 7.79 22.12
N VAL A 333 -5.16 9.11 22.33
CA VAL A 333 -4.14 9.98 21.75
C VAL A 333 -3.25 10.46 22.88
N THR A 334 -2.08 9.84 23.03
CA THR A 334 -1.21 10.06 24.20
C THR A 334 -0.54 11.43 24.21
N HIS A 335 -0.27 11.99 23.03
CA HIS A 335 0.40 13.26 22.83
C HIS A 335 -0.43 14.12 21.90
N LEU A 336 -0.86 15.29 22.35
CA LEU A 336 -1.72 16.17 21.57
C LEU A 336 -1.36 17.63 21.82
N HIS A 337 -1.22 18.41 20.75
CA HIS A 337 -1.19 19.86 20.83
C HIS A 337 -2.62 20.41 20.79
N PRO A 338 -2.95 21.51 21.50
CA PRO A 338 -4.24 22.17 21.31
C PRO A 338 -4.47 22.51 19.84
N VAL A 339 -5.61 22.09 19.28
CA VAL A 339 -5.93 22.33 17.87
C VAL A 339 -7.17 23.19 17.80
N THR A 340 -7.08 24.33 17.13
CA THR A 340 -8.20 25.21 16.83
C THR A 340 -8.32 25.37 15.32
N VAL A 341 -9.53 25.26 14.79
CA VAL A 341 -9.84 25.53 13.39
C VAL A 341 -10.61 26.84 13.30
N HIS A 342 -10.23 27.69 12.37
CA HIS A 342 -10.91 28.96 12.08
C HIS A 342 -11.40 28.98 10.63
N ARG A 343 -12.58 29.55 10.41
CA ARG A 343 -13.01 29.93 9.06
C ARG A 343 -12.45 31.31 8.73
N THR A 344 -11.69 31.42 7.64
CA THR A 344 -11.19 32.72 7.17
C THR A 344 -12.14 33.30 6.14
N HIS A 345 -12.71 34.47 6.41
CA HIS A 345 -13.48 35.23 5.42
C HIS A 345 -12.53 35.92 4.43
N THR A 346 -11.70 35.15 3.71
CA THR A 346 -10.93 35.68 2.58
C THR A 346 -11.63 35.21 1.31
N PRO A 347 -12.30 36.09 0.55
CA PRO A 347 -12.96 35.68 -0.69
C PRO A 347 -11.92 35.18 -1.68
N ALA A 348 -12.18 34.01 -2.27
CA ALA A 348 -11.34 33.39 -3.28
C ALA A 348 -10.97 34.41 -4.37
N VAL A 349 -9.68 34.57 -4.65
CA VAL A 349 -9.20 35.34 -5.79
C VAL A 349 -9.67 34.62 -7.06
N HIS A 350 -10.76 35.09 -7.66
CA HIS A 350 -11.16 34.71 -9.01
C HIS A 350 -10.10 35.23 -10.00
N ARG A 351 -9.17 34.36 -10.43
CA ARG A 351 -8.49 34.60 -11.72
C ARG A 351 -9.50 34.30 -12.82
N SER A 352 -10.03 35.37 -13.43
CA SER A 352 -10.81 35.25 -14.67
C SER A 352 -9.95 34.60 -15.77
N PRO A 353 -10.50 33.64 -16.54
CA PRO A 353 -9.84 33.10 -17.73
C PRO A 353 -10.04 34.09 -18.88
N ALA A 354 -9.28 35.18 -18.88
CA ALA A 354 -9.24 36.13 -19.98
C ALA A 354 -7.79 36.55 -20.19
N LEU A 355 -7.02 35.71 -20.89
CA LEU A 355 -5.79 36.06 -21.62
C LEU A 355 -5.21 34.80 -22.30
N VAL A 356 -5.96 34.22 -23.24
CA VAL A 356 -5.42 33.41 -24.34
C VAL A 356 -6.24 33.72 -25.60
N ALA A 357 -6.20 34.98 -26.03
CA ALA A 357 -6.70 35.42 -27.34
C ALA A 357 -6.20 36.84 -27.61
N SER A 358 -4.91 36.99 -27.94
CA SER A 358 -4.36 38.17 -28.62
C SER A 358 -2.89 37.95 -28.98
N GLU A 359 -2.63 36.92 -29.79
CA GLU A 359 -1.47 36.91 -30.69
C GLU A 359 -1.98 36.54 -32.09
N GLN A 360 -2.79 37.44 -32.65
CA GLN A 360 -2.84 37.67 -34.09
C GLN A 360 -2.30 39.09 -34.27
N GLY A 361 -0.99 39.16 -34.45
CA GLY A 361 -0.34 40.37 -34.94
C GLY A 361 -0.62 40.48 -36.44
N ASP A 362 -1.18 41.62 -36.81
CA ASP A 362 -1.36 42.10 -38.15
C ASP A 362 -0.06 42.02 -38.97
N GLU A 363 -0.09 41.26 -40.06
CA GLU A 363 0.73 41.52 -41.25
C GLU A 363 -0.20 42.05 -42.35
N GLU A 364 -0.15 43.35 -42.59
CA GLU A 364 -0.54 44.02 -43.83
C GLU A 364 0.38 45.24 -44.02
N PRO A 365 0.58 45.76 -45.24
CA PRO A 365 0.66 45.10 -46.55
C PRO A 365 1.98 45.37 -47.30
#